data_AF-A0A0F7TRP0-F1
#
_entry.id   AF-A0A0F7TRP0-F1
#
_cell.length_a   1.000
_cell.length_b   1.000
_cell.length_c   1.000
_cell.angle_alpha   90.00
_cell.angle_beta   90.00
_cell.angle_gamma   90.00
#
_symmetry.space_group_name_H-M   'P 1'
#
loop_
_entity.id
_entity.type
_entity.pdbx_description
1 polymer ?
#
loop_
_entity_poly.entity_id
_entity_poly.type
_entity_poly.pdbx_seq_one_letter_code
_entity_poly.pdbx_strand_id
1 'polypeptide(L)'
;MWTQCDLLGPPNPDTDAEPVIALWTGHAAQGYGFGTISFLNSSYDEIYQVTLGCKEQKFVTVFEPMESLKGRTSDEFHLGLDTSFYYQHDVRFESQTPERVTLGVHNNYNTNFTGATALTTGPILGALQGSKQVTLSGRMWDADEPVCAQSQGSYQVIGNGHVLQDHGATPKIEEYDKNGRIVMRARFGYDNTMQTNRAYRYPWAGRPSTEPSVVAYPSSKSWKTTV
;
A
#
# COMPACT_ATOMS: atom_id res chain seq x y z
N MET A 1 12.35 9.28 0.81
CA MET A 1 11.12 8.60 1.28
C MET A 1 10.59 7.83 0.09
N TRP A 2 10.56 6.50 0.09
CA TRP A 2 10.47 5.74 -1.17
C TRP A 2 9.02 5.41 -1.51
N THR A 3 8.58 5.71 -2.73
CA THR A 3 7.42 5.03 -3.35
C THR A 3 7.89 3.64 -3.77
N GLN A 4 8.03 2.76 -2.78
CA GLN A 4 8.47 1.40 -3.04
C GLN A 4 7.23 0.55 -3.31
N CYS A 5 6.90 0.36 -4.60
CA CYS A 5 6.02 -0.73 -5.03
C CYS A 5 6.80 -2.04 -4.89
N ASP A 6 6.97 -2.51 -3.65
CA ASP A 6 7.37 -3.89 -3.42
C ASP A 6 6.13 -4.76 -3.65
N LEU A 7 5.95 -5.25 -4.88
CA LEU A 7 5.05 -6.36 -5.16
C LEU A 7 5.66 -7.66 -4.61
N LEU A 8 5.90 -7.69 -3.31
CA LEU A 8 6.33 -8.88 -2.58
C LEU A 8 5.08 -9.44 -1.91
N GLY A 9 4.49 -10.44 -2.56
CA GLY A 9 3.50 -11.33 -1.95
C GLY A 9 4.18 -12.51 -1.28
N PRO A 10 3.56 -13.16 -0.28
CA PRO A 10 4.00 -14.47 0.15
C PRO A 10 4.00 -15.43 -1.07
N PRO A 11 4.97 -16.35 -1.19
CA PRO A 11 4.92 -17.38 -2.23
C PRO A 11 3.58 -18.11 -2.10
N ASN A 12 2.78 -18.12 -3.17
CA ASN A 12 1.55 -18.88 -3.22
C ASN A 12 1.91 -20.37 -3.39
N PRO A 13 1.68 -21.23 -2.40
CA PRO A 13 2.02 -22.65 -2.50
C PRO A 13 1.16 -23.41 -3.51
N ASP A 14 0.06 -22.82 -4.01
CA ASP A 14 -0.91 -23.47 -4.90
C ASP A 14 -0.73 -23.09 -6.38
N THR A 15 0.38 -22.44 -6.75
CA THR A 15 0.69 -22.15 -8.16
C THR A 15 2.05 -22.73 -8.52
N ASP A 16 2.13 -23.51 -9.60
CA ASP A 16 3.37 -23.91 -10.28
C ASP A 16 4.12 -22.70 -10.91
N ALA A 17 3.88 -21.49 -10.41
CA ALA A 17 4.50 -20.27 -10.89
C ALA A 17 5.95 -20.24 -10.44
N GLU A 18 6.87 -20.15 -11.40
CA GLU A 18 8.28 -19.99 -11.09
C GLU A 18 8.51 -18.68 -10.31
N PRO A 19 9.37 -18.69 -9.28
CA PRO A 19 9.70 -17.49 -8.54
C PRO A 19 10.37 -16.47 -9.47
N VAL A 20 9.95 -15.22 -9.36
CA VAL A 20 10.49 -14.10 -10.14
C VAL A 20 11.19 -13.09 -9.22
N ILE A 21 12.22 -12.43 -9.73
CA ILE A 21 12.86 -11.29 -9.06
C ILE A 21 12.26 -10.01 -9.64
N ALA A 22 11.71 -9.14 -8.79
CA ALA A 22 11.32 -7.79 -9.19
C ALA A 22 12.44 -6.80 -8.82
N LEU A 23 12.94 -6.05 -9.80
CA LEU A 23 14.00 -5.06 -9.65
C LEU A 23 13.54 -3.70 -10.17
N TRP A 24 13.62 -2.67 -9.33
CA TRP A 24 13.42 -1.30 -9.77
C TRP A 24 14.72 -0.68 -10.27
N THR A 25 14.67 -0.04 -11.44
CA THR A 25 15.76 0.79 -11.98
C THR A 25 15.22 2.16 -12.35
N GLY A 26 15.89 3.22 -11.96
CA GLY A 26 15.43 4.57 -12.23
C GLY A 26 16.20 5.65 -11.50
N HIS A 27 15.68 6.87 -11.58
CA HIS A 27 16.22 8.02 -10.88
C HIS A 27 15.34 8.34 -9.66
N ALA A 28 15.97 8.55 -8.50
CA ALA A 28 15.30 8.94 -7.27
C ALA A 28 15.91 10.25 -6.73
N ALA A 29 15.08 11.24 -6.43
CA ALA A 29 15.48 12.44 -5.69
C ALA A 29 14.39 12.89 -4.72
N GLN A 30 14.80 13.40 -3.56
CA GLN A 30 13.90 13.94 -2.52
C GLN A 30 12.77 13.00 -2.06
N GLY A 31 12.93 11.68 -2.24
CA GLY A 31 11.87 10.72 -1.92
C GLY A 31 10.82 10.52 -3.00
N TYR A 32 11.18 10.78 -4.23
CA TYR A 32 10.34 10.46 -5.37
C TYR A 32 11.23 9.90 -6.46
N GLY A 33 10.73 8.88 -7.16
CA GLY A 33 11.48 8.24 -8.21
C GLY A 33 10.61 7.98 -9.43
N PHE A 34 11.22 8.09 -10.60
CA PHE A 34 10.67 7.56 -11.83
C PHE A 34 11.61 6.47 -12.32
N GLY A 35 11.05 5.41 -12.89
CA GLY A 35 11.82 4.24 -13.24
C GLY A 35 10.93 3.13 -13.74
N THR A 36 11.53 1.96 -13.81
CA THR A 36 10.95 0.77 -14.39
C THR A 36 11.16 -0.39 -13.43
N ILE A 37 10.15 -1.23 -13.28
CA ILE A 37 10.26 -2.50 -12.56
C ILE A 37 10.45 -3.60 -13.59
N SER A 38 11.60 -4.26 -13.55
CA SER A 38 11.92 -5.44 -14.35
C SER A 38 11.60 -6.69 -13.53
N PHE A 39 10.94 -7.66 -14.15
CA PHE A 39 10.72 -8.99 -13.59
C PHE A 39 11.64 -9.98 -14.31
N LEU A 40 12.46 -10.67 -13.53
CA LEU A 40 13.47 -11.61 -14.01
C LEU A 40 13.08 -13.04 -13.62
N ASN A 41 13.30 -14.01 -14.50
CA ASN A 41 13.17 -15.43 -14.17
C ASN A 41 14.37 -15.93 -13.33
N SER A 42 14.41 -17.22 -12.99
CA SER A 42 15.52 -17.83 -12.24
C SER A 42 16.86 -17.81 -12.96
N SER A 43 16.87 -17.62 -14.28
CA SER A 43 18.07 -17.46 -15.12
C SER A 43 18.51 -16.00 -15.25
N TYR A 44 17.84 -15.07 -14.57
CA TYR A 44 18.03 -13.63 -14.66
C TYR A 44 17.67 -13.02 -16.03
N ASP A 45 16.90 -13.72 -16.85
CA ASP A 45 16.34 -13.15 -18.08
C ASP A 45 15.14 -12.26 -17.72
N GLU A 46 15.09 -11.07 -18.30
CA GLU A 46 13.91 -10.19 -18.17
C GLU A 46 12.73 -10.78 -18.93
N ILE A 47 11.70 -11.15 -18.18
CA ILE A 47 10.46 -11.72 -18.70
C ILE A 47 9.34 -10.69 -18.80
N TYR A 48 9.34 -9.69 -17.93
CA TYR A 48 8.42 -8.54 -18.00
C TYR A 48 9.11 -7.26 -17.58
N GLN A 49 8.62 -6.15 -18.13
CA GLN A 49 9.08 -4.82 -17.78
C GLN A 49 7.84 -3.93 -17.61
N VAL A 50 7.77 -3.23 -16.48
CA VAL A 50 6.65 -2.34 -16.14
C VAL A 50 7.19 -0.94 -15.92
N THR A 51 6.79 -0.01 -16.78
CA THR A 51 7.12 1.41 -16.69
C THR A 51 5.83 2.21 -16.52
N LEU A 52 5.86 3.24 -15.67
CA LEU A 52 4.74 4.17 -15.54
C LEU A 52 4.82 5.23 -16.65
N GLY A 53 3.81 5.28 -17.52
CA GLY A 53 3.72 6.29 -18.58
C GLY A 53 3.31 7.66 -18.03
N CYS A 54 4.21 8.65 -18.06
CA CYS A 54 3.95 9.99 -17.50
C CYS A 54 2.91 10.81 -18.29
N LYS A 55 2.71 10.54 -19.59
CA LYS A 55 1.82 11.35 -20.46
C LYS A 55 0.34 10.92 -20.43
N GLU A 56 0.05 9.64 -20.22
CA GLU A 56 -1.30 9.08 -20.40
C GLU A 56 -2.06 8.82 -19.08
N GLN A 57 -1.35 8.60 -17.97
CA GLN A 57 -1.97 8.10 -16.72
C GLN A 57 -1.93 9.07 -15.53
N LYS A 58 -1.52 10.34 -15.72
CA LYS A 58 -1.40 11.35 -14.65
C LYS A 58 -0.53 10.93 -13.46
N PHE A 59 0.47 10.07 -13.67
CA PHE A 59 1.52 9.83 -12.68
C PHE A 59 2.43 11.06 -12.63
N VAL A 60 2.37 11.81 -11.53
CA VAL A 60 3.19 13.01 -11.32
C VAL A 60 4.42 12.60 -10.51
N THR A 61 5.59 12.70 -11.13
CA THR A 61 6.87 12.69 -10.42
C THR A 61 7.38 14.12 -10.21
N VAL A 62 8.32 14.33 -9.29
CA VAL A 62 8.84 15.67 -8.94
C VAL A 62 9.56 16.37 -10.10
N PHE A 63 10.01 15.61 -11.08
CA PHE A 63 10.57 16.15 -12.32
C PHE A 63 9.52 16.12 -13.44
N GLU A 64 9.49 17.17 -14.26
CA GLU A 64 8.71 17.23 -15.51
C GLU A 64 8.93 15.95 -16.36
N PRO A 65 7.94 15.53 -17.17
CA PRO A 65 8.01 14.25 -17.86
C PRO A 65 9.23 14.17 -18.78
N MET A 66 10.24 13.40 -18.38
CA MET A 66 11.37 13.06 -19.25
C MET A 66 10.90 12.03 -20.28
N GLU A 67 11.02 12.38 -21.57
CA GLU A 67 10.55 11.57 -22.72
C GLU A 67 11.32 10.25 -22.95
N SER A 68 12.23 9.83 -22.07
CA SER A 68 13.28 8.86 -22.43
C SER A 68 13.13 7.43 -21.89
N LEU A 69 12.09 7.08 -21.13
CA LEU A 69 11.87 5.67 -20.77
C LEU A 69 10.99 4.97 -21.82
N LYS A 70 11.61 4.55 -22.92
CA LYS A 70 10.99 3.62 -23.89
C LYS A 70 11.10 2.18 -23.37
N GLY A 71 10.29 1.82 -22.37
CA GLY A 71 10.00 0.42 -22.05
C GLY A 71 9.01 -0.15 -23.06
N ARG A 72 9.05 -1.47 -23.31
CA ARG A 72 7.98 -2.15 -24.07
C ARG A 72 6.65 -1.81 -23.40
N THR A 73 5.71 -1.26 -24.17
CA THR A 73 4.34 -1.06 -23.73
C THR A 73 3.79 -2.41 -23.30
N SER A 74 3.70 -2.64 -21.99
CA SER A 74 2.85 -3.70 -21.47
C SER A 74 1.45 -3.42 -21.97
N ASP A 75 0.77 -4.47 -22.38
CA ASP A 75 -0.67 -4.50 -22.52
C ASP A 75 -1.37 -3.70 -21.40
N GLU A 76 -2.00 -2.58 -21.76
CA GLU A 76 -2.55 -1.65 -20.77
C GLU A 76 -3.77 -2.24 -20.07
N PHE A 77 -3.82 -2.09 -18.74
CA PHE A 77 -5.02 -2.35 -17.97
C PHE A 77 -5.95 -1.13 -18.05
N HIS A 78 -7.23 -1.39 -18.29
CA HIS A 78 -8.28 -0.39 -18.32
C HIS A 78 -8.81 -0.15 -16.90
N LEU A 79 -8.62 1.07 -16.40
CA LEU A 79 -9.08 1.47 -15.07
C LEU A 79 -10.59 1.70 -15.08
N GLY A 80 -11.32 0.92 -14.27
CA GLY A 80 -12.74 1.11 -14.02
C GLY A 80 -13.02 2.29 -13.09
N LEU A 81 -14.30 2.56 -12.85
CA LEU A 81 -14.76 3.60 -11.94
C LEU A 81 -14.10 3.46 -10.56
N ASP A 82 -13.65 4.59 -10.00
CA ASP A 82 -13.10 4.66 -8.63
C ASP A 82 -11.85 3.80 -8.35
N THR A 83 -11.11 3.43 -9.40
CA THR A 83 -9.86 2.63 -9.28
C THR A 83 -8.58 3.47 -9.33
N SER A 84 -8.68 4.78 -9.53
CA SER A 84 -7.53 5.68 -9.55
C SER A 84 -6.89 5.82 -8.16
N PHE A 85 -5.56 5.84 -8.11
CA PHE A 85 -4.75 6.10 -6.93
C PHE A 85 -3.60 7.04 -7.27
N TYR A 86 -3.11 7.79 -6.28
CA TYR A 86 -2.02 8.76 -6.44
C TYR A 86 -1.10 8.72 -5.23
N TYR A 87 0.21 8.84 -5.48
CA TYR A 87 1.24 8.83 -4.44
C TYR A 87 1.12 7.61 -3.52
N GLN A 88 0.79 6.46 -4.10
CA GLN A 88 0.51 5.22 -3.37
C GLN A 88 1.77 4.64 -2.71
N HIS A 89 1.58 4.00 -1.57
CA HIS A 89 2.60 3.21 -0.90
C HIS A 89 2.11 1.78 -0.72
N ASP A 90 3.08 0.86 -0.60
CA ASP A 90 2.88 -0.49 -0.11
C ASP A 90 1.73 -1.27 -0.79
N VAL A 91 1.76 -1.31 -2.12
CA VAL A 91 0.86 -2.17 -2.90
C VAL A 91 1.17 -3.63 -2.61
N ARG A 92 0.20 -4.39 -2.10
CA ARG A 92 0.35 -5.80 -1.73
C ARG A 92 -0.66 -6.68 -2.45
N PHE A 93 -0.26 -7.91 -2.76
CA PHE A 93 -1.21 -8.94 -3.18
C PHE A 93 -2.09 -9.35 -2.01
N GLU A 94 -3.41 -9.34 -2.22
CA GLU A 94 -4.35 -10.03 -1.33
C GLU A 94 -4.64 -11.45 -1.81
N SER A 95 -4.68 -11.64 -3.14
CA SER A 95 -4.86 -12.95 -3.77
C SER A 95 -4.37 -12.93 -5.22
N GLN A 96 -3.91 -14.07 -5.73
CA GLN A 96 -3.53 -14.21 -7.13
C GLN A 96 -3.97 -15.58 -7.67
N THR A 97 -4.60 -15.54 -8.84
CA THR A 97 -5.00 -16.68 -9.66
C THR A 97 -4.59 -16.41 -11.11
N PRO A 98 -4.56 -17.41 -12.01
CA PRO A 98 -4.30 -17.18 -13.43
C PRO A 98 -5.31 -16.21 -14.08
N GLU A 99 -6.54 -16.13 -13.57
CA GLU A 99 -7.59 -15.28 -14.15
C GLU A 99 -7.63 -13.89 -13.52
N ARG A 100 -7.27 -13.78 -12.24
CA ARG A 100 -7.48 -12.56 -11.44
C ARG A 100 -6.38 -12.32 -10.43
N VAL A 101 -5.97 -11.07 -10.31
CA VAL A 101 -5.13 -10.54 -9.24
C VAL A 101 -5.96 -9.58 -8.39
N THR A 102 -5.81 -9.65 -7.07
CA THR A 102 -6.38 -8.67 -6.13
C THR A 102 -5.25 -7.99 -5.38
N LEU A 103 -5.23 -6.66 -5.40
CA LEU A 103 -4.21 -5.82 -4.79
C LEU A 103 -4.82 -4.92 -3.71
N GLY A 104 -4.22 -4.89 -2.53
CA GLY A 104 -4.44 -3.87 -1.52
C GLY A 104 -3.42 -2.74 -1.70
N VAL A 105 -3.85 -1.50 -1.52
CA VAL A 105 -3.02 -0.32 -1.75
C VAL A 105 -3.14 0.64 -0.58
N HIS A 106 -2.05 1.24 -0.11
CA HIS A 106 -2.14 2.45 0.71
C HIS A 106 -2.11 3.67 -0.20
N ASN A 107 -3.26 4.31 -0.43
CA ASN A 107 -3.40 5.40 -1.37
C ASN A 107 -3.39 6.73 -0.62
N ASN A 108 -2.24 7.41 -0.58
CA ASN A 108 -2.13 8.70 0.11
C ASN A 108 -3.01 9.77 -0.51
N TYR A 109 -3.03 9.87 -1.85
CA TYR A 109 -3.65 10.96 -2.63
C TYR A 109 -3.09 12.37 -2.37
N ASN A 110 -2.26 12.55 -1.35
CA ASN A 110 -1.70 13.82 -0.96
C ASN A 110 -0.20 13.87 -1.23
N THR A 111 0.30 15.09 -1.35
CA THR A 111 1.72 15.41 -1.43
C THR A 111 1.96 16.85 -1.00
N ASN A 112 3.19 17.20 -0.64
CA ASN A 112 3.58 18.53 -0.20
C ASN A 112 3.79 19.56 -1.33
N PHE A 113 3.71 19.17 -2.61
CA PHE A 113 4.01 20.06 -3.75
C PHE A 113 2.79 20.50 -4.60
N THR A 114 1.62 19.88 -4.47
CA THR A 114 0.42 20.28 -5.22
C THR A 114 -0.57 21.12 -4.41
N GLY A 115 -0.44 21.13 -3.08
CA GLY A 115 -1.36 21.82 -2.16
C GLY A 115 -2.78 21.23 -2.09
N ALA A 116 -3.11 20.23 -2.91
CA ALA A 116 -4.39 19.54 -2.88
C ALA A 116 -4.48 18.65 -1.63
N THR A 117 -5.63 18.68 -0.96
CA THR A 117 -5.93 17.80 0.18
C THR A 117 -7.05 16.85 -0.20
N ALA A 118 -6.81 15.55 -0.02
CA ALA A 118 -7.75 14.48 -0.31
C ALA A 118 -7.64 13.38 0.75
N LEU A 119 -8.61 12.48 0.84
CA LEU A 119 -8.57 11.40 1.80
C LEU A 119 -7.53 10.34 1.41
N THR A 120 -6.70 9.97 2.37
CA THR A 120 -5.93 8.73 2.32
C THR A 120 -6.87 7.55 2.49
N THR A 121 -6.76 6.58 1.60
CA THR A 121 -7.66 5.42 1.53
C THR A 121 -6.89 4.11 1.36
N GLY A 122 -7.53 3.00 1.67
CA GLY A 122 -7.05 1.64 1.37
C GLY A 122 -7.92 0.97 0.29
N PRO A 123 -7.76 1.27 -1.01
CA PRO A 123 -8.54 0.60 -2.04
C PRO A 123 -8.04 -0.83 -2.28
N ILE A 124 -9.00 -1.73 -2.51
CA ILE A 124 -8.78 -3.10 -2.96
C ILE A 124 -9.13 -3.17 -4.44
N LEU A 125 -8.13 -3.40 -5.28
CA LEU A 125 -8.24 -3.42 -6.73
C LEU A 125 -8.24 -4.85 -7.24
N GLY A 126 -9.26 -5.22 -8.02
CA GLY A 126 -9.33 -6.49 -8.73
C GLY A 126 -9.00 -6.30 -10.21
N ALA A 127 -7.92 -6.94 -10.67
CA ALA A 127 -7.50 -6.94 -12.07
C ALA A 127 -7.79 -8.30 -12.72
N LEU A 128 -8.64 -8.31 -13.75
CA LEU A 128 -8.93 -9.50 -14.56
C LEU A 128 -7.88 -9.60 -15.67
N GLN A 129 -7.10 -10.67 -15.71
CA GLN A 129 -5.95 -10.79 -16.62
C GLN A 129 -6.38 -10.91 -18.09
N GLY A 130 -7.44 -11.67 -18.38
CA GLY A 130 -7.91 -11.88 -19.76
C GLY A 130 -8.54 -10.65 -20.40
N SER A 131 -9.35 -9.90 -19.65
CA SER A 131 -10.02 -8.68 -20.15
C SER A 131 -9.23 -7.39 -19.89
N LYS A 132 -8.16 -7.47 -19.08
CA LYS A 132 -7.35 -6.33 -18.63
C LYS A 132 -8.17 -5.25 -17.92
N GLN A 133 -9.32 -5.61 -17.34
CA GLN A 133 -10.17 -4.67 -16.61
C GLN A 133 -9.79 -4.61 -15.14
N VAL A 134 -9.70 -3.39 -14.59
CA VAL A 134 -9.50 -3.14 -13.16
C VAL A 134 -10.80 -2.65 -12.54
N THR A 135 -11.17 -3.25 -11.41
CA THR A 135 -12.40 -2.96 -10.68
C THR A 135 -12.11 -2.70 -9.20
N LEU A 136 -12.88 -1.82 -8.57
CA LEU A 136 -12.79 -1.59 -7.13
C LEU A 136 -13.61 -2.67 -6.40
N SER A 137 -12.96 -3.46 -5.56
CA SER A 137 -13.61 -4.49 -4.74
C SER A 137 -13.97 -4.01 -3.34
N GLY A 138 -13.28 -2.97 -2.85
CA GLY A 138 -13.52 -2.37 -1.55
C GLY A 138 -12.64 -1.16 -1.33
N ARG A 139 -12.94 -0.36 -0.30
CA ARG A 139 -12.14 0.80 0.07
C ARG A 139 -12.26 1.06 1.57
N MET A 140 -11.12 1.11 2.24
CA MET A 140 -11.03 1.44 3.67
C MET A 140 -10.68 2.91 3.85
N TRP A 141 -11.32 3.53 4.85
CA TRP A 141 -10.98 4.85 5.35
C TRP A 141 -11.71 5.11 6.66
N ASP A 142 -11.20 6.05 7.44
CA ASP A 142 -11.79 6.48 8.69
C ASP A 142 -12.74 7.66 8.48
N ALA A 143 -14.05 7.41 8.61
CA ALA A 143 -15.06 8.45 8.49
C ALA A 143 -15.14 9.38 9.71
N ASP A 144 -14.73 8.90 10.88
CA ASP A 144 -14.82 9.65 12.14
C ASP A 144 -13.59 10.53 12.36
N GLU A 145 -12.39 10.03 12.01
CA GLU A 145 -11.13 10.78 12.06
C GLU A 145 -10.36 10.66 10.73
N PRO A 146 -10.79 11.39 9.67
CA PRO A 146 -10.20 11.27 8.35
C PRO A 146 -8.70 11.59 8.29
N VAL A 147 -7.99 10.91 7.39
CA VAL A 147 -6.53 11.04 7.21
C VAL A 147 -6.22 11.64 5.85
N CYS A 148 -5.25 12.55 5.81
CA CYS A 148 -4.69 13.12 4.58
C CYS A 148 -3.16 13.04 4.64
N ALA A 149 -2.62 11.82 4.66
CA ALA A 149 -1.19 11.57 4.79
C ALA A 149 -0.46 11.92 3.50
N GLN A 150 0.59 12.75 3.60
CA GLN A 150 1.35 13.25 2.45
C GLN A 150 2.42 12.29 1.93
N SER A 151 2.80 11.30 2.72
CA SER A 151 3.88 10.36 2.39
C SER A 151 3.87 9.16 3.33
N GLN A 152 4.56 8.08 2.93
CA GLN A 152 4.68 6.83 3.68
C GLN A 152 3.32 6.17 3.94
N GLY A 153 3.37 5.14 4.78
CA GLY A 153 2.24 4.32 5.12
C GLY A 153 2.43 2.92 4.58
N SER A 154 1.62 2.01 5.12
CA SER A 154 1.65 0.61 4.73
C SER A 154 0.27 0.02 4.70
N TYR A 155 0.16 -1.10 3.98
CA TYR A 155 -1.03 -1.90 3.87
C TYR A 155 -0.64 -3.35 4.13
N GLN A 156 -1.22 -3.95 5.17
CA GLN A 156 -0.95 -5.34 5.51
C GLN A 156 -2.27 -6.09 5.63
N VAL A 157 -2.49 -7.07 4.76
CA VAL A 157 -3.53 -8.08 5.00
C VAL A 157 -3.12 -8.90 6.22
N ILE A 158 -4.01 -8.99 7.20
CA ILE A 158 -3.85 -9.80 8.41
C ILE A 158 -4.99 -10.83 8.49
N GLY A 159 -4.82 -11.86 9.32
CA GLY A 159 -5.75 -13.00 9.36
C GLY A 159 -7.22 -12.61 9.56
N ASN A 160 -8.14 -13.51 9.17
CA ASN A 160 -9.60 -13.32 9.21
C ASN A 160 -10.16 -12.26 8.23
N GLY A 161 -9.40 -11.93 7.18
CA GLY A 161 -9.80 -10.93 6.18
C GLY A 161 -9.75 -9.49 6.72
N HIS A 162 -8.93 -9.27 7.76
CA HIS A 162 -8.68 -7.94 8.31
C HIS A 162 -7.51 -7.29 7.59
N VAL A 163 -7.42 -5.97 7.69
CA VAL A 163 -6.32 -5.18 7.12
C VAL A 163 -5.80 -4.22 8.16
N LEU A 164 -4.49 -4.11 8.27
CA LEU A 164 -3.82 -3.08 9.05
C LEU A 164 -3.29 -2.00 8.09
N GLN A 165 -3.65 -0.74 8.33
CA GLN A 165 -3.06 0.41 7.67
C GLN A 165 -2.29 1.28 8.66
N ASP A 166 -1.05 1.59 8.32
CA ASP A 166 -0.25 2.65 8.95
C ASP A 166 -0.36 3.90 8.08
N HIS A 167 -0.64 5.06 8.68
CA HIS A 167 -0.84 6.30 7.94
C HIS A 167 0.41 7.17 7.81
N GLY A 168 1.59 6.61 8.07
CA GLY A 168 2.87 7.20 7.69
C GLY A 168 3.11 8.58 8.29
N ALA A 169 3.02 9.61 7.45
CA ALA A 169 3.11 11.01 7.87
C ALA A 169 2.07 11.45 8.92
N THR A 170 0.98 10.69 9.08
CA THR A 170 0.01 10.82 10.16
C THR A 170 0.25 9.71 11.19
N PRO A 171 0.53 10.02 12.48
CA PRO A 171 0.91 9.02 13.48
C PRO A 171 -0.29 8.21 14.01
N LYS A 172 -0.94 7.50 13.08
CA LYS A 172 -2.14 6.69 13.30
C LYS A 172 -2.01 5.34 12.60
N ILE A 173 -2.35 4.27 13.32
CA ILE A 173 -2.45 2.91 12.81
C ILE A 173 -3.90 2.45 13.02
N GLU A 174 -4.49 1.83 12.00
CA GLU A 174 -5.87 1.38 12.02
C GLU A 174 -6.00 -0.05 11.53
N GLU A 175 -6.82 -0.83 12.22
CA GLU A 175 -7.24 -2.15 11.79
C GLU A 175 -8.68 -2.10 11.31
N TYR A 176 -8.89 -2.58 10.09
CA TYR A 176 -10.17 -2.71 9.45
C TYR A 176 -10.59 -4.17 9.40
N ASP A 177 -11.84 -4.46 9.74
CA ASP A 177 -12.44 -5.78 9.50
C ASP A 177 -12.72 -5.99 8.01
N LYS A 178 -13.16 -7.21 7.65
CA LYS A 178 -13.50 -7.57 6.27
C LYS A 178 -14.60 -6.73 5.61
N ASN A 179 -15.36 -5.97 6.40
CA ASN A 179 -16.42 -5.07 5.92
C ASN A 179 -15.95 -3.60 5.90
N GLY A 180 -14.67 -3.34 6.17
CA GLY A 180 -14.10 -2.00 6.23
C GLY A 180 -14.41 -1.25 7.53
N ARG A 181 -14.85 -1.91 8.59
CA ARG A 181 -15.09 -1.26 9.89
C ARG A 181 -13.82 -1.21 10.71
N ILE A 182 -13.56 -0.08 11.36
CA ILE A 182 -12.42 0.06 12.26
C ILE A 182 -12.69 -0.76 13.54
N VAL A 183 -11.81 -1.71 13.81
CA VAL A 183 -11.84 -2.55 15.03
C VAL A 183 -10.71 -2.22 15.99
N MET A 184 -9.67 -1.52 15.52
CA MET A 184 -8.64 -0.95 16.35
C MET A 184 -8.13 0.36 15.75
N ARG A 185 -7.89 1.35 16.60
CA ARG A 185 -7.19 2.59 16.26
C ARG A 185 -6.12 2.82 17.32
N ALA A 186 -4.88 3.01 16.89
CA ALA A 186 -3.77 3.42 17.74
C ALA A 186 -3.22 4.75 17.23
N ARG A 187 -3.13 5.75 18.11
CA ARG A 187 -2.51 7.04 17.81
C ARG A 187 -1.34 7.25 18.77
N PHE A 188 -0.17 7.52 18.21
CA PHE A 188 1.09 7.53 18.96
C PHE A 188 1.83 8.88 18.86
N GLY A 189 1.13 9.93 18.43
CA GLY A 189 1.66 11.28 18.36
C GLY A 189 0.64 12.30 17.85
N TYR A 190 1.05 13.56 17.83
CA TYR A 190 0.31 14.64 17.18
C TYR A 190 0.73 14.77 15.71
N ASP A 191 -0.18 15.25 14.88
CA ASP A 191 0.14 15.50 13.47
C ASP A 191 1.34 16.44 13.34
N ASN A 192 2.17 16.20 12.33
CA ASN A 192 3.40 16.95 12.05
C ASN A 192 4.50 16.88 13.13
N THR A 193 4.33 16.06 14.18
CA THR A 193 5.37 15.86 15.22
C THR A 193 6.04 14.49 15.16
N MET A 194 5.36 13.50 14.58
CA MET A 194 5.79 12.12 14.53
C MET A 194 5.30 11.49 13.23
N GLN A 195 6.11 10.59 12.66
CA GLN A 195 5.81 9.86 11.44
C GLN A 195 6.31 8.43 11.55
N THR A 196 5.68 7.53 10.83
CA THR A 196 6.10 6.13 10.65
C THR A 196 6.44 5.88 9.19
N ASN A 197 7.40 4.98 8.94
CA ASN A 197 7.65 4.53 7.58
C ASN A 197 6.63 3.46 7.18
N ARG A 198 6.56 2.39 7.98
CA ARG A 198 5.60 1.29 7.87
C ARG A 198 5.36 0.72 9.27
N ALA A 199 4.21 0.09 9.49
CA ALA A 199 3.94 -0.71 10.67
C ALA A 199 3.48 -2.11 10.27
N TYR A 200 3.76 -3.09 11.12
CA TYR A 200 3.35 -4.46 10.88
C TYR A 200 2.80 -5.10 12.15
N ARG A 201 1.85 -6.01 11.95
CA ARG A 201 1.34 -6.89 12.98
C ARG A 201 1.65 -8.33 12.60
N TYR A 202 2.30 -9.03 13.52
CA TYR A 202 2.59 -10.45 13.41
C TYR A 202 2.17 -11.16 14.70
N PRO A 203 1.85 -12.46 14.64
CA PRO A 203 1.68 -13.27 15.83
C PRO A 203 2.94 -13.17 16.69
N TRP A 204 2.76 -12.73 17.94
CA TRP A 204 3.82 -12.67 18.93
C TRP A 204 3.33 -13.25 20.23
N ALA A 205 4.12 -14.14 20.82
CA ALA A 205 3.87 -14.71 22.14
C ALA A 205 5.00 -14.25 23.08
N GLY A 206 4.66 -13.36 24.00
CA GLY A 206 5.58 -12.93 25.05
C GLY A 206 5.92 -14.05 26.02
N ARG A 207 7.18 -14.12 26.46
CA ARG A 207 7.65 -15.02 27.52
C ARG A 207 8.36 -14.23 28.62
N PRO A 208 7.66 -13.37 29.37
CA PRO A 208 8.29 -12.55 30.39
C PRO A 208 8.74 -13.41 31.58
N SER A 209 9.87 -13.06 32.19
CA SER A 209 10.37 -13.69 33.43
C SER A 209 9.81 -13.03 34.70
N THR A 210 9.10 -11.91 34.56
CA THR A 210 8.49 -11.15 35.63
C THR A 210 7.06 -10.76 35.26
N GLU A 211 6.26 -10.38 36.24
CA GLU A 211 4.93 -9.82 36.01
C GLU A 211 5.03 -8.48 35.23
N PRO A 212 4.01 -8.14 34.41
CA PRO A 212 3.97 -6.85 33.71
C PRO A 212 3.98 -5.67 34.69
N SER A 213 4.83 -4.68 34.46
CA SER A 213 4.90 -3.48 35.31
C SER A 213 3.73 -2.51 35.11
N VAL A 214 2.99 -2.63 34.01
CA VAL A 214 1.88 -1.76 33.63
C VAL A 214 0.75 -2.60 33.04
N VAL A 215 -0.49 -2.28 33.43
CA VAL A 215 -1.71 -2.90 32.89
C VAL A 215 -2.66 -1.79 32.46
N ALA A 216 -3.20 -1.92 31.25
CA ALA A 216 -4.19 -1.01 30.69
C ALA A 216 -5.59 -1.63 30.84
N TYR A 217 -6.58 -0.82 31.23
CA TYR A 217 -7.98 -1.26 31.29
C TYR A 217 -8.84 -0.40 30.36
N PRO A 218 -9.82 -0.99 29.66
CA PRO A 218 -10.77 -0.23 28.86
C PRO A 218 -11.59 0.70 29.76
N SER A 219 -11.80 1.94 29.31
CA SER A 219 -12.67 2.88 30.01
C SER A 219 -14.12 2.38 30.01
N SER A 220 -14.79 2.41 31.17
CA SER A 220 -16.22 2.05 31.25
C SER A 220 -17.13 3.08 30.57
N LYS A 221 -16.61 4.26 30.22
CA LYS A 221 -17.34 5.36 29.57
C LYS A 221 -17.02 5.47 28.07
N SER A 222 -15.97 4.83 27.59
CA SER A 222 -15.52 4.87 26.20
C SER A 222 -14.77 3.58 25.86
N TRP A 223 -14.95 3.01 24.67
CA TRP A 223 -14.14 1.87 24.19
C TRP A 223 -12.66 2.22 23.92
N LYS A 224 -12.16 3.28 24.56
CA LYS A 224 -10.78 3.74 24.50
C LYS A 224 -10.01 3.16 25.70
N THR A 225 -8.80 2.70 25.45
CA THR A 225 -7.85 2.27 26.48
C THR A 225 -6.69 3.27 26.46
N THR A 226 -6.36 3.84 27.62
CA THR A 226 -5.21 4.73 27.79
C THR A 226 -4.30 4.11 28.85
N VAL A 227 -2.99 4.14 28.61
CA VAL A 227 -1.95 3.72 29.55
C VAL A 227 -1.35 4.95 30.20
#